data_AF-A0A1Y1XKF9-F1
#
_entry.id   AF-A0A1Y1XKF9-F1
#
_cell.length_a   1.000
_cell.length_b   1.000
_cell.length_c   1.000
_cell.angle_alpha   90.00
_cell.angle_beta   90.00
_cell.angle_gamma   90.00
#
_symmetry.space_group_name_H-M   'P 1'
#
loop_
_entity.id
_entity.type
_entity.pdbx_description
1 polymer ?
#
loop_
_entity_poly.entity_id
_entity_poly.type
_entity_poly.pdbx_seq_one_letter_code
_entity_poly.pdbx_strand_id
1 'polypeptide(L)'
;LVQTRRSLRLDRLEFFICHRLQLDSICTLIKQNPNLTQVRFPGCVQVDDEVLLLLARHCPSLEYLDLRACSNVTDRGIQAVARNCPSLSFLNVGRTSDGEHITDRSVMEIAANTNITTLGVSGCNVSDEGLLALIQHRKGQLERLSLNHCSSITDRSMAQLVSCTNLSVLEVKGCVLIRNMRIFQLLHHKRVFLELCPVLQARFQPNQPPPA
;
A
#
# COMPACT_ATOMS: atom_id res chain seq x y z
N LEU A 1 9.30 -33.16 -33.06
CA LEU A 1 10.57 -33.14 -32.31
C LEU A 1 10.33 -32.41 -31.00
N VAL A 2 10.41 -33.15 -29.90
CA VAL A 2 10.00 -32.77 -28.54
C VAL A 2 10.85 -31.58 -28.06
N GLN A 3 10.33 -30.36 -28.16
CA GLN A 3 10.82 -29.25 -27.35
C GLN A 3 10.13 -29.34 -25.99
N THR A 4 10.83 -29.93 -25.04
CA THR A 4 10.60 -29.75 -23.61
C THR A 4 10.65 -28.26 -23.29
N ARG A 5 9.49 -27.58 -23.35
CA ARG A 5 9.32 -26.23 -22.79
C ARG A 5 9.54 -26.38 -21.28
N ARG A 6 10.77 -26.15 -20.82
CA ARG A 6 11.02 -25.84 -19.41
C ARG A 6 10.09 -24.68 -19.08
N SER A 7 9.07 -24.93 -18.25
CA SER A 7 8.27 -23.83 -17.73
C SER A 7 9.23 -22.90 -16.99
N LEU A 8 9.34 -21.67 -17.47
CA LEU A 8 10.06 -20.63 -16.76
C LEU A 8 9.33 -20.48 -15.43
N ARG A 9 9.93 -20.96 -14.33
CA ARG A 9 9.37 -20.77 -12.98
C ARG A 9 9.77 -19.38 -12.52
N LEU A 10 8.91 -18.42 -12.80
CA LEU A 10 9.08 -17.04 -12.35
C LEU A 10 8.68 -16.95 -10.88
N ASP A 11 9.52 -16.28 -10.11
CA ASP A 11 9.25 -15.74 -8.77
C ASP A 11 8.86 -14.26 -8.84
N ARG A 12 9.29 -13.54 -9.89
CA ARG A 12 8.99 -12.12 -10.11
C ARG A 12 8.38 -11.85 -11.49
N LEU A 13 7.40 -10.95 -11.53
CA LEU A 13 6.76 -10.46 -12.75
C LEU A 13 6.63 -8.93 -12.70
N GLU A 14 7.27 -8.23 -13.62
CA GLU A 14 7.34 -6.77 -13.57
C GLU A 14 7.08 -6.12 -14.93
N PHE A 15 6.14 -5.18 -14.98
CA PHE A 15 5.89 -4.29 -16.11
C PHE A 15 5.65 -2.87 -15.59
N PHE A 16 6.22 -1.88 -16.27
CA PHE A 16 6.16 -0.48 -15.85
C PHE A 16 5.56 0.35 -16.99
N ILE A 17 4.47 1.08 -16.72
CA ILE A 17 3.88 2.08 -17.62
C ILE A 17 3.56 1.47 -19.00
N CYS A 18 3.08 0.22 -19.01
CA CYS A 18 2.77 -0.51 -20.24
C CYS A 18 1.31 -0.26 -20.67
N HIS A 19 1.09 0.75 -21.52
CA HIS A 19 -0.27 1.12 -21.97
C HIS A 19 -0.90 0.15 -22.98
N ARG A 20 -0.11 -0.75 -23.58
CA ARG A 20 -0.58 -1.76 -24.57
C ARG A 20 -0.39 -3.19 -24.05
N LEU A 21 -0.45 -3.35 -22.73
CA LEU A 21 -0.23 -4.62 -22.07
C LEU A 21 -1.35 -5.60 -22.42
N GLN A 22 -1.01 -6.68 -23.10
CA GLN A 22 -2.00 -7.69 -23.49
C GLN A 22 -2.37 -8.55 -22.27
N LEU A 23 -3.55 -8.33 -21.69
CA LEU A 23 -4.02 -9.03 -20.49
C LEU A 23 -4.00 -10.55 -20.63
N ASP A 24 -4.37 -11.10 -21.79
CA ASP A 24 -4.36 -12.55 -22.02
C ASP A 24 -2.98 -13.19 -21.79
N SER A 25 -1.92 -12.48 -22.18
CA SER A 25 -0.55 -12.94 -21.98
C SER A 25 -0.18 -12.92 -20.50
N ILE A 26 -0.56 -11.86 -19.77
CA ILE A 26 -0.33 -11.77 -18.32
C ILE A 26 -1.12 -12.84 -17.57
N CYS A 27 -2.39 -13.01 -17.89
CA CYS A 27 -3.25 -14.01 -17.30
C CYS A 27 -2.67 -15.42 -17.51
N THR A 28 -2.10 -15.68 -18.68
CA THR A 28 -1.40 -16.94 -18.97
C THR A 28 -0.16 -17.11 -18.10
N LEU A 29 0.68 -16.07 -17.99
CA LEU A 29 1.88 -16.09 -17.15
C LEU A 29 1.54 -16.37 -15.68
N ILE A 30 0.58 -15.64 -15.11
CA ILE A 30 0.12 -15.83 -13.72
C ILE A 30 -0.31 -17.28 -13.48
N LYS A 31 -1.13 -17.84 -14.37
CA LYS A 31 -1.62 -19.23 -14.26
C LYS A 31 -0.50 -20.27 -14.34
N GLN A 32 0.57 -19.99 -15.09
CA GLN A 32 1.71 -20.89 -15.27
C GLN A 32 2.77 -20.76 -14.17
N ASN A 33 2.66 -19.73 -13.31
CA ASN A 33 3.68 -19.35 -12.33
C ASN A 33 3.11 -19.26 -10.90
N PRO A 34 2.79 -20.40 -10.26
CA PRO A 34 2.21 -20.41 -8.92
C PRO A 34 3.16 -19.97 -7.81
N ASN A 35 4.47 -19.89 -8.11
CA ASN A 35 5.52 -19.49 -7.17
C ASN A 35 5.85 -17.99 -7.23
N LEU A 36 5.02 -17.17 -7.90
CA LEU A 36 5.23 -15.72 -7.92
C LEU A 36 5.13 -15.18 -6.49
N THR A 37 6.21 -14.51 -6.07
CA THR A 37 6.32 -13.80 -4.80
C THR A 37 6.31 -12.29 -5.01
N GLN A 38 6.68 -11.79 -6.18
CA GLN A 38 6.69 -10.35 -6.47
C GLN A 38 6.03 -10.01 -7.80
N VAL A 39 5.06 -9.10 -7.76
CA VAL A 39 4.35 -8.62 -8.94
C VAL A 39 4.34 -7.10 -8.94
N ARG A 40 4.75 -6.49 -10.05
CA ARG A 40 4.81 -5.04 -10.21
C ARG A 40 4.16 -4.64 -11.53
N PHE A 41 3.14 -3.81 -11.46
CA PHE A 41 2.46 -3.25 -12.62
C PHE A 41 2.30 -1.71 -12.55
N PRO A 42 3.22 -0.93 -11.98
CA PRO A 42 2.99 0.50 -11.80
C PRO A 42 2.74 1.21 -13.14
N GLY A 43 1.64 1.98 -13.22
CA GLY A 43 1.21 2.71 -14.41
C GLY A 43 0.61 1.86 -15.53
N CYS A 44 0.43 0.55 -15.31
CA CYS A 44 -0.21 -0.33 -16.29
C CYS A 44 -1.73 -0.25 -16.13
N VAL A 45 -2.34 0.80 -16.69
CA VAL A 45 -3.78 1.10 -16.56
C VAL A 45 -4.72 -0.02 -17.05
N GLN A 46 -4.24 -0.95 -17.87
CA GLN A 46 -5.06 -2.10 -18.28
C GLN A 46 -5.23 -3.16 -17.18
N VAL A 47 -4.38 -3.15 -16.14
CA VAL A 47 -4.52 -4.07 -15.01
C VAL A 47 -5.76 -3.72 -14.20
N ASP A 48 -6.63 -4.70 -14.03
CA ASP A 48 -7.93 -4.59 -13.37
C ASP A 48 -8.10 -5.68 -12.29
N ASP A 49 -9.30 -5.76 -11.71
CA ASP A 49 -9.62 -6.74 -10.68
C ASP A 49 -9.52 -8.19 -11.16
N GLU A 50 -9.76 -8.49 -12.44
CA GLU A 50 -9.69 -9.86 -12.97
C GLU A 50 -8.26 -10.40 -12.97
N VAL A 51 -7.27 -9.54 -13.23
CA VAL A 51 -5.85 -9.88 -13.03
C VAL A 51 -5.56 -10.19 -11.56
N LEU A 52 -6.08 -9.39 -10.63
CA LEU A 52 -5.86 -9.59 -9.19
C LEU A 52 -6.57 -10.85 -8.66
N LEU A 53 -7.76 -11.18 -9.18
CA LEU A 53 -8.45 -12.43 -8.90
C LEU A 53 -7.64 -13.65 -9.33
N LEU A 54 -6.95 -13.55 -10.47
CA LEU A 54 -6.02 -14.60 -10.91
C LEU A 54 -4.79 -14.70 -10.02
N LEU A 55 -4.19 -13.58 -9.61
CA LEU A 55 -3.08 -13.57 -8.65
C LEU A 55 -3.49 -14.24 -7.33
N ALA A 56 -4.63 -13.82 -6.77
CA ALA A 56 -5.18 -14.38 -5.54
C ALA A 56 -5.38 -15.91 -5.65
N ARG A 57 -5.89 -16.38 -6.78
CA ARG A 57 -6.17 -17.81 -7.00
C ARG A 57 -4.93 -18.65 -7.24
N HIS A 58 -3.94 -18.13 -7.95
CA HIS A 58 -2.81 -18.92 -8.47
C HIS A 58 -1.50 -18.67 -7.73
N CYS A 59 -1.34 -17.55 -7.03
CA CYS A 59 -0.09 -17.12 -6.41
C CYS A 59 -0.26 -16.87 -4.89
N PRO A 60 -0.59 -17.91 -4.08
CA PRO A 60 -0.84 -17.73 -2.64
C PRO A 60 0.41 -17.32 -1.84
N SER A 61 1.60 -17.47 -2.41
CA SER A 61 2.88 -17.05 -1.83
C SER A 61 3.28 -15.62 -2.20
N LEU A 62 2.36 -14.81 -2.73
CA LEU A 62 2.65 -13.42 -3.09
C LEU A 62 3.04 -12.61 -1.84
N GLU A 63 4.20 -11.97 -1.89
CA GLU A 63 4.78 -11.17 -0.82
C GLU A 63 4.79 -9.68 -1.15
N TYR A 64 4.93 -9.35 -2.44
CA TYR A 64 5.11 -7.98 -2.92
C TYR A 64 4.18 -7.67 -4.08
N LEU A 65 3.34 -6.64 -3.94
CA LEU A 65 2.43 -6.18 -4.98
C LEU A 65 2.48 -4.65 -5.14
N ASP A 66 2.93 -4.18 -6.31
CA ASP A 66 2.99 -2.75 -6.64
C ASP A 66 2.07 -2.45 -7.83
N LEU A 67 0.98 -1.74 -7.56
CA LEU A 67 -0.12 -1.39 -8.46
C LEU A 67 -0.32 0.13 -8.52
N ARG A 68 0.73 0.91 -8.24
CA ARG A 68 0.64 2.37 -8.31
C ARG A 68 0.11 2.81 -9.68
N ALA A 69 -0.82 3.76 -9.69
CA ALA A 69 -1.46 4.26 -10.90
C ALA A 69 -2.16 3.19 -11.79
N CYS A 70 -2.57 2.06 -11.22
CA CYS A 70 -3.54 1.14 -11.86
C CYS A 70 -4.96 1.56 -11.48
N SER A 71 -5.55 2.48 -12.26
CA SER A 71 -6.87 3.09 -11.96
C SER A 71 -8.05 2.12 -12.05
N ASN A 72 -7.94 1.03 -12.81
CA ASN A 72 -9.00 0.03 -12.98
C ASN A 72 -9.05 -1.02 -11.85
N VAL A 73 -8.15 -0.93 -10.85
CA VAL A 73 -8.17 -1.79 -9.67
C VAL A 73 -9.02 -1.17 -8.57
N THR A 74 -9.94 -1.97 -8.03
CA THR A 74 -10.88 -1.59 -6.97
C THR A 74 -10.69 -2.40 -5.69
N ASP A 75 -11.46 -2.08 -4.66
CA ASP A 75 -11.54 -2.86 -3.42
C ASP A 75 -11.76 -4.36 -3.68
N ARG A 76 -12.51 -4.74 -4.73
CA ARG A 76 -12.79 -6.15 -5.05
C ARG A 76 -11.51 -6.94 -5.32
N GLY A 77 -10.62 -6.42 -6.16
CA GLY A 77 -9.36 -7.06 -6.47
C GLY A 77 -8.43 -7.14 -5.26
N ILE A 78 -8.30 -6.04 -4.51
CA ILE A 78 -7.43 -5.99 -3.33
C ILE A 78 -7.92 -6.92 -2.23
N GLN A 79 -9.22 -7.00 -1.98
CA GLN A 79 -9.79 -7.94 -1.02
C GLN A 79 -9.55 -9.40 -1.42
N ALA A 80 -9.65 -9.73 -2.71
CA ALA A 80 -9.35 -11.07 -3.20
C ALA A 80 -7.89 -11.45 -2.91
N VAL A 81 -6.94 -10.56 -3.21
CA VAL A 81 -5.51 -10.76 -2.90
C VAL A 81 -5.32 -10.91 -1.39
N ALA A 82 -5.86 -9.99 -0.58
CA ALA A 82 -5.71 -10.02 0.87
C ALA A 82 -6.15 -11.35 1.49
N ARG A 83 -7.28 -11.91 1.04
CA ARG A 83 -7.85 -13.16 1.56
C ARG A 83 -7.08 -14.42 1.16
N ASN A 84 -6.33 -14.39 0.06
CA ASN A 84 -5.69 -15.59 -0.50
C ASN A 84 -4.15 -15.53 -0.52
N CYS A 85 -3.55 -14.36 -0.23
CA CYS A 85 -2.11 -14.13 -0.19
C CYS A 85 -1.68 -13.67 1.22
N PRO A 86 -1.70 -14.56 2.24
CA PRO A 86 -1.41 -14.17 3.62
C PRO A 86 0.05 -13.71 3.84
N SER A 87 0.97 -14.13 2.96
CA SER A 87 2.38 -13.71 2.99
C SER A 87 2.62 -12.29 2.49
N LEU A 88 1.59 -11.59 1.99
CA LEU A 88 1.74 -10.24 1.45
C LEU A 88 2.26 -9.29 2.53
N SER A 89 3.47 -8.75 2.31
CA SER A 89 4.17 -7.84 3.23
C SER A 89 4.34 -6.44 2.65
N PHE A 90 4.28 -6.31 1.33
CA PHE A 90 4.31 -5.03 0.63
C PHE A 90 3.10 -4.89 -0.30
N LEU A 91 2.36 -3.79 -0.16
CA LEU A 91 1.32 -3.36 -1.08
C LEU A 91 1.42 -1.87 -1.36
N ASN A 92 1.43 -1.47 -2.63
CA ASN A 92 1.27 -0.07 -3.00
C ASN A 92 0.22 0.09 -4.10
N VAL A 93 -0.83 0.83 -3.81
CA VAL A 93 -1.97 1.12 -4.71
C VAL A 93 -2.16 2.61 -4.93
N GLY A 94 -1.13 3.40 -4.60
CA GLY A 94 -1.18 4.87 -4.66
C GLY A 94 -1.48 5.40 -6.07
N ARG A 95 -2.28 6.46 -6.13
CA ARG A 95 -2.82 7.03 -7.37
C ARG A 95 -3.10 8.52 -7.23
N THR A 96 -3.32 9.19 -8.36
CA THR A 96 -3.67 10.63 -8.41
C THR A 96 -5.07 10.89 -8.95
N SER A 97 -5.75 9.85 -9.42
CA SER A 97 -7.14 9.83 -9.88
C SER A 97 -7.79 8.52 -9.45
N ASP A 98 -9.12 8.44 -9.49
CA ASP A 98 -9.90 7.22 -9.22
C ASP A 98 -9.60 6.64 -7.82
N GLY A 99 -9.35 7.56 -6.88
CA GLY A 99 -9.04 7.30 -5.48
C GLY A 99 -10.19 6.65 -4.73
N GLU A 100 -11.42 6.95 -5.14
CA GLU A 100 -12.68 6.46 -4.59
C GLU A 100 -12.88 4.95 -4.76
N HIS A 101 -12.12 4.31 -5.66
CA HIS A 101 -12.19 2.87 -5.89
C HIS A 101 -11.42 2.04 -4.86
N ILE A 102 -10.54 2.66 -4.07
CA ILE A 102 -9.84 2.02 -2.95
C ILE A 102 -10.22 2.74 -1.67
N THR A 103 -10.85 2.01 -0.76
CA THR A 103 -11.42 2.56 0.47
C THR A 103 -10.90 1.82 1.71
N ASP A 104 -11.44 2.19 2.87
CA ASP A 104 -11.23 1.47 4.13
C ASP A 104 -11.48 -0.04 4.00
N ARG A 105 -12.36 -0.47 3.08
CA ARG A 105 -12.62 -1.90 2.81
C ARG A 105 -11.38 -2.67 2.40
N SER A 106 -10.54 -2.10 1.54
CA SER A 106 -9.25 -2.69 1.17
C SER A 106 -8.31 -2.75 2.36
N VAL A 107 -8.16 -1.63 3.08
CA VAL A 107 -7.21 -1.51 4.19
C VAL A 107 -7.57 -2.46 5.34
N MET A 108 -8.86 -2.57 5.68
CA MET A 108 -9.35 -3.47 6.71
C MET A 108 -9.10 -4.95 6.34
N GLU A 109 -9.33 -5.33 5.08
CA GLU A 109 -9.09 -6.71 4.65
C GLU A 109 -7.60 -7.06 4.63
N ILE A 110 -6.75 -6.14 4.17
CA ILE A 110 -5.29 -6.26 4.22
C ILE A 110 -4.81 -6.39 5.67
N ALA A 111 -5.31 -5.52 6.55
CA ALA A 111 -5.01 -5.53 7.98
C ALA A 111 -5.44 -6.82 8.66
N ALA A 112 -6.55 -7.45 8.25
CA ALA A 112 -7.00 -8.70 8.85
C ALA A 112 -6.18 -9.90 8.37
N ASN A 113 -5.88 -9.98 7.07
CA ASN A 113 -5.50 -11.26 6.45
C ASN A 113 -4.04 -11.38 5.98
N THR A 114 -3.23 -10.32 6.03
CA THR A 114 -1.87 -10.32 5.43
C THR A 114 -0.76 -9.93 6.39
N ASN A 115 0.50 -10.27 6.14
CA ASN A 115 1.65 -9.83 6.96
C ASN A 115 2.19 -8.44 6.58
N ILE A 116 1.31 -7.49 6.23
CA ILE A 116 1.70 -6.18 5.70
C ILE A 116 2.64 -5.42 6.66
N THR A 117 3.80 -5.02 6.13
CA THR A 117 4.78 -4.14 6.81
C THR A 117 4.90 -2.80 6.08
N THR A 118 4.71 -2.80 4.75
CA THR A 118 4.73 -1.60 3.92
C THR A 118 3.41 -1.44 3.17
N LEU A 119 2.68 -0.36 3.47
CA LEU A 119 1.43 -0.03 2.79
C LEU A 119 1.47 1.37 2.18
N GLY A 120 1.20 1.47 0.88
CA GLY A 120 1.00 2.74 0.17
C GLY A 120 -0.41 2.86 -0.36
N VAL A 121 -1.17 3.84 0.16
CA VAL A 121 -2.56 4.14 -0.23
C VAL A 121 -2.72 5.63 -0.60
N SER A 122 -1.62 6.25 -1.05
CA SER A 122 -1.62 7.66 -1.45
C SER A 122 -2.73 7.97 -2.46
N GLY A 123 -3.50 9.02 -2.21
CA GLY A 123 -4.62 9.46 -3.05
C GLY A 123 -5.84 8.53 -3.07
N CYS A 124 -5.89 7.51 -2.21
CA CYS A 124 -7.07 6.66 -2.03
C CYS A 124 -8.05 7.26 -1.02
N ASN A 125 -9.33 6.86 -1.10
CA ASN A 125 -10.39 7.28 -0.18
C ASN A 125 -10.38 6.49 1.14
N VAL A 126 -9.27 6.60 1.87
CA VAL A 126 -9.04 5.96 3.18
C VAL A 126 -9.25 6.98 4.29
N SER A 127 -9.97 6.58 5.34
CA SER A 127 -10.30 7.38 6.51
C SER A 127 -9.60 6.87 7.77
N ASP A 128 -9.84 7.56 8.89
CA ASP A 128 -9.34 7.12 10.19
C ASP A 128 -9.80 5.70 10.55
N GLU A 129 -10.97 5.25 10.11
CA GLU A 129 -11.48 3.91 10.45
C GLU A 129 -10.64 2.79 9.81
N GLY A 130 -10.29 2.94 8.52
CA GLY A 130 -9.38 2.01 7.86
C GLY A 130 -7.98 2.00 8.49
N LEU A 131 -7.45 3.19 8.82
CA LEU A 131 -6.13 3.30 9.43
C LEU A 131 -6.09 2.76 10.88
N LEU A 132 -7.14 2.98 11.66
CA LEU A 132 -7.25 2.43 13.02
C LEU A 132 -7.31 0.91 12.99
N ALA A 133 -8.05 0.31 12.05
CA ALA A 133 -8.05 -1.14 11.84
C ALA A 133 -6.63 -1.65 11.50
N LEU A 134 -5.92 -0.99 10.59
CA LEU A 134 -4.53 -1.33 10.27
C LEU A 134 -3.64 -1.31 11.51
N ILE A 135 -3.69 -0.23 12.30
CA ILE A 135 -2.89 -0.08 13.51
C ILE A 135 -3.24 -1.18 14.53
N GLN A 136 -4.53 -1.42 14.78
CA GLN A 136 -4.98 -2.44 15.72
C GLN A 136 -4.40 -3.82 15.39
N HIS A 137 -4.38 -4.19 14.11
CA HIS A 137 -3.92 -5.49 13.65
C HIS A 137 -2.40 -5.58 13.41
N ARG A 138 -1.72 -4.46 13.12
CA ARG A 138 -0.33 -4.44 12.61
C ARG A 138 0.62 -3.51 13.37
N LYS A 139 0.25 -3.00 14.55
CA LYS A 139 1.09 -2.09 15.38
C LYS A 139 2.54 -2.56 15.60
N GLY A 140 2.77 -3.87 15.71
CA GLY A 140 4.10 -4.46 15.97
C GLY A 140 4.88 -4.85 14.70
N GLN A 141 4.33 -4.60 13.52
CA GLN A 141 4.86 -5.07 12.23
C GLN A 141 4.96 -3.94 11.19
N LEU A 142 4.12 -2.90 11.30
CA LEU A 142 4.07 -1.82 10.33
C LEU A 142 5.37 -1.00 10.36
N GLU A 143 6.06 -0.92 9.22
CA GLU A 143 7.36 -0.27 9.04
C GLU A 143 7.25 0.99 8.18
N ARG A 144 6.46 0.95 7.10
CA ARG A 144 6.28 2.08 6.18
C ARG A 144 4.81 2.28 5.86
N LEU A 145 4.36 3.52 5.97
CA LEU A 145 3.00 3.92 5.63
C LEU A 145 3.01 5.19 4.79
N SER A 146 2.40 5.14 3.60
CA SER A 146 2.23 6.29 2.72
C SER A 146 0.74 6.62 2.56
N LEU A 147 0.36 7.77 3.11
CA LEU A 147 -1.00 8.31 3.16
C LEU A 147 -1.11 9.62 2.37
N ASN A 148 -0.13 9.95 1.52
CA ASN A 148 -0.13 11.26 0.85
C ASN A 148 -1.46 11.50 0.13
N HIS A 149 -2.00 12.70 0.26
CA HIS A 149 -3.26 13.10 -0.35
C HIS A 149 -4.50 12.28 0.10
N CYS A 150 -4.44 11.51 1.18
CA CYS A 150 -5.63 10.98 1.84
C CYS A 150 -6.32 12.10 2.63
N SER A 151 -7.38 12.67 2.06
CA SER A 151 -8.06 13.87 2.58
C SER A 151 -8.91 13.62 3.83
N SER A 152 -9.20 12.36 4.15
CA SER A 152 -10.10 11.97 5.25
C SER A 152 -9.37 11.49 6.52
N ILE A 153 -8.03 11.54 6.52
CA ILE A 153 -7.20 11.17 7.68
C ILE A 153 -7.02 12.39 8.60
N THR A 154 -7.26 12.21 9.89
CA THR A 154 -7.19 13.26 10.90
C THR A 154 -6.20 12.94 12.02
N ASP A 155 -6.05 13.86 12.97
CA ASP A 155 -5.23 13.66 14.17
C ASP A 155 -5.65 12.42 15.01
N ARG A 156 -6.89 11.91 14.86
CA ARG A 156 -7.42 10.75 15.62
C ARG A 156 -6.62 9.48 15.36
N SER A 157 -6.49 9.07 14.10
CA SER A 157 -5.71 7.87 13.74
C SER A 157 -4.22 8.10 13.91
N MET A 158 -3.75 9.31 13.63
CA MET A 158 -2.37 9.72 13.80
C MET A 158 -1.89 9.61 15.27
N ALA A 159 -2.75 9.89 16.24
CA ALA A 159 -2.44 9.72 17.65
C ALA A 159 -2.20 8.24 18.01
N GLN A 160 -2.93 7.31 17.38
CA GLN A 160 -2.74 5.88 17.58
C GLN A 160 -1.50 5.34 16.87
N LEU A 161 -1.12 5.95 15.75
CA LEU A 161 0.06 5.56 14.98
C LEU A 161 1.37 5.70 15.77
N VAL A 162 1.40 6.57 16.78
CA VAL A 162 2.53 6.70 17.73
C VAL A 162 2.81 5.38 18.46
N SER A 163 1.80 4.51 18.63
CA SER A 163 1.97 3.19 19.25
C SER A 163 2.65 2.15 18.36
N CYS A 164 2.78 2.39 17.05
CA CYS A 164 3.45 1.47 16.15
C CYS A 164 4.97 1.46 16.41
N THR A 165 5.51 0.36 16.90
CA THR A 165 6.90 0.30 17.40
C THR A 165 7.94 0.23 16.30
N ASN A 166 7.59 -0.37 15.17
CA ASN A 166 8.51 -0.60 14.05
C ASN A 166 8.39 0.46 12.94
N LEU A 167 7.45 1.39 13.08
CA LEU A 167 7.23 2.42 12.06
C LEU A 167 8.51 3.24 11.92
N SER A 168 9.04 3.28 10.71
CA SER A 168 10.29 3.97 10.36
C SER A 168 10.06 5.04 9.30
N VAL A 169 9.01 4.91 8.49
CA VAL A 169 8.66 5.89 7.45
C VAL A 169 7.16 6.17 7.46
N LEU A 170 6.84 7.47 7.51
CA LEU A 170 5.49 7.98 7.37
C LEU A 170 5.46 9.13 6.36
N GLU A 171 4.59 9.01 5.35
CA GLU A 171 4.37 10.05 4.35
C GLU A 171 2.92 10.54 4.45
N VAL A 172 2.72 11.84 4.71
CA VAL A 172 1.39 12.47 4.90
C VAL A 172 1.27 13.80 4.14
N LYS A 173 2.05 13.97 3.08
CA LYS A 173 1.97 15.15 2.22
C LYS A 173 0.56 15.30 1.66
N GLY A 174 -0.04 16.48 1.77
CA GLY A 174 -1.40 16.72 1.28
C GLY A 174 -2.53 16.27 2.21
N CYS A 175 -2.24 15.67 3.38
CA CYS A 175 -3.25 15.39 4.40
C CYS A 175 -3.57 16.65 5.21
N VAL A 176 -4.55 17.43 4.73
CA VAL A 176 -4.87 18.77 5.29
C VAL A 176 -5.58 18.76 6.65
N LEU A 177 -6.10 17.61 7.07
CA LEU A 177 -6.81 17.47 8.35
C LEU A 177 -5.91 17.01 9.51
N ILE A 178 -4.64 16.68 9.24
CA ILE A 178 -3.64 16.41 10.29
C ILE A 178 -3.03 17.75 10.71
N ARG A 179 -3.22 18.12 11.96
CA ARG A 179 -2.88 19.46 12.48
C ARG A 179 -2.04 19.42 13.75
N ASN A 180 -2.10 18.32 14.49
CA ASN A 180 -1.47 18.20 15.79
C ASN A 180 0.04 17.95 15.66
N MET A 181 0.82 19.03 15.76
CA MET A 181 2.28 18.98 15.68
C MET A 181 2.95 18.13 16.76
N ARG A 182 2.29 17.91 17.90
CA ARG A 182 2.84 17.07 18.97
C ARG A 182 3.00 15.62 18.50
N ILE A 183 2.12 15.13 17.63
CA ILE A 183 2.21 13.78 17.06
C ILE A 183 3.49 13.64 16.23
N PHE A 184 3.77 14.61 15.36
CA PHE A 184 4.99 14.61 14.54
C PHE A 184 6.26 14.71 15.38
N GLN A 185 6.24 15.53 16.45
CA GLN A 185 7.34 15.56 17.40
C GLN A 185 7.59 14.17 18.01
N LEU A 186 6.54 13.48 18.51
CA LEU A 186 6.67 12.15 19.10
C LEU A 186 7.22 11.13 18.09
N LEU A 187 6.71 11.12 16.86
CA LEU A 187 7.20 10.24 15.80
C LEU A 187 8.67 10.53 15.45
N HIS A 188 9.06 11.81 15.38
CA HIS A 188 10.45 12.19 15.14
C HIS A 188 11.40 11.76 16.27
N HIS A 189 10.98 11.88 17.54
CA HIS A 189 11.77 11.38 18.67
C HIS A 189 11.97 9.85 18.60
N LYS A 190 11.00 9.13 18.01
CA LYS A 190 11.09 7.70 17.68
C LYS A 190 11.91 7.43 16.40
N ARG A 191 12.56 8.43 15.83
CA ARG A 191 13.36 8.35 14.58
C ARG A 191 12.55 7.91 13.35
N VAL A 192 11.25 8.20 13.34
CA VAL A 192 10.42 8.02 12.14
C VAL A 192 10.81 9.11 11.13
N PHE A 193 11.14 8.70 9.90
CA PHE A 193 11.28 9.61 8.78
C PHE A 193 9.90 10.14 8.37
N LEU A 194 9.74 11.46 8.38
CA LEU A 194 8.50 12.15 8.09
C LEU A 194 8.60 12.90 6.77
N GLU A 195 7.82 12.48 5.77
CA GLU A 195 7.58 13.29 4.58
C GLU A 195 6.30 14.11 4.78
N LEU A 196 6.47 15.41 5.09
CA LEU A 196 5.40 16.33 5.45
C LEU A 196 5.02 17.25 4.27
N CYS A 197 3.79 17.78 4.29
CA CYS A 197 3.43 18.87 3.38
C CYS A 197 4.15 20.18 3.77
N PRO A 198 4.36 21.13 2.84
CA PRO A 198 5.10 22.36 3.13
C PRO A 198 4.57 23.15 4.34
N VAL A 199 3.25 23.17 4.54
CA VAL A 199 2.61 23.85 5.69
C VAL A 199 2.99 23.18 7.01
N LEU A 200 2.94 21.85 7.07
CA LEU A 200 3.35 21.09 8.25
C LEU A 200 4.85 21.16 8.47
N GLN A 201 5.63 21.13 7.38
CA GLN A 201 7.09 21.27 7.42
C GLN A 201 7.52 22.63 7.97
N ALA A 202 6.84 23.72 7.58
CA ALA A 202 7.11 25.06 8.12
C ALA A 202 6.79 25.18 9.63
N ARG A 203 5.79 24.42 10.11
CA ARG A 203 5.43 24.34 11.54
C ARG A 203 6.32 23.37 12.32
N PHE A 204 6.93 22.41 11.65
CA PHE A 204 7.78 21.40 12.25
C PHE A 204 9.20 21.94 12.41
N GLN A 205 9.50 22.49 13.58
CA GLN A 205 10.84 22.94 13.93
C GLN A 205 11.50 21.93 14.88
N PRO A 206 12.39 21.05 14.38
CA PRO A 206 12.99 20.01 15.22
C PRO A 206 13.90 20.56 16.34
N ASN A 207 14.27 21.85 16.32
CA ASN A 207 15.26 22.46 17.22
C ASN A 207 14.82 23.79 17.88
N GLN A 208 13.53 24.14 17.96
CA GLN A 208 13.11 25.34 18.70
C GLN A 208 12.92 25.02 20.20
N PRO A 209 13.48 25.82 21.13
CA PRO A 209 13.19 25.66 22.55
C PRO A 209 11.69 25.91 22.83
N PRO A 210 11.10 25.30 23.88
CA PRO A 210 9.71 25.54 24.25
C PRO A 210 9.48 27.04 24.51
N PRO A 211 8.31 27.60 24.14
CA PRO A 211 8.00 29.00 24.44
C PRO A 211 8.05 29.23 25.96
N ALA A 212 8.67 30.35 26.34
CA ALA A 212 8.86 30.79 27.72
C ALA A 212 7.55 31.03 28.46
#